data_AF-A0A9P7UVS2-F1
#
_entry.id   AF-A0A9P7UVS2-F1
#
_cell.length_a   1.000
_cell.length_b   1.000
_cell.length_c   1.000
_cell.angle_alpha   90.00
_cell.angle_beta   90.00
_cell.angle_gamma   90.00
#
_symmetry.space_group_name_H-M   'P 1'
#
loop_
_entity.id
_entity.type
_entity.pdbx_description
1 polymer ?
#
loop_
_entity_poly.entity_id
_entity_poly.type
_entity_poly.pdbx_seq_one_letter_code
_entity_poly.pdbx_strand_id
1 'polypeptide(L)'
;MSGVGYKQWEKISKALKSRAEAIRKALDAYNELALLMTPPRQTLTFNQALEMVTIADFDLLKDTQNNVAEMVWAKEEHHEAMRLHFQIH
;
A
#
# COMPACT_ATOMS: atom_id res chain seq x y z
N MET A 1 -26.88 -9.61 -5.92
CA MET A 1 -26.16 -8.74 -4.95
C MET A 1 -24.70 -8.58 -5.38
N SER A 2 -24.42 -7.83 -6.46
CA SER A 2 -23.07 -7.67 -7.03
C SER A 2 -22.43 -6.29 -6.80
N GLY A 3 -23.11 -5.37 -6.10
CA GLY A 3 -22.67 -3.97 -5.97
C GLY A 3 -21.80 -3.64 -4.74
N VAL A 4 -21.67 -4.55 -3.78
CA VAL A 4 -20.94 -4.28 -2.51
C VAL A 4 -19.42 -4.26 -2.74
N GLY A 5 -18.89 -5.27 -3.45
CA GLY A 5 -17.46 -5.37 -3.75
C GLY A 5 -16.96 -4.20 -4.60
N TYR A 6 -17.72 -3.80 -5.63
CA TYR A 6 -17.32 -2.69 -6.50
C TYR A 6 -17.20 -1.35 -5.76
N LYS A 7 -18.16 -1.05 -4.87
CA LYS A 7 -18.09 0.16 -4.02
C LYS A 7 -16.90 0.14 -3.07
N GLN A 8 -16.50 -1.04 -2.59
CA GLN A 8 -15.33 -1.17 -1.73
C GLN A 8 -14.02 -0.97 -2.51
N TRP A 9 -13.91 -1.57 -3.70
CA TRP A 9 -12.81 -1.32 -4.64
C TRP A 9 -12.67 0.16 -5.01
N GLU A 10 -13.78 0.83 -5.28
CA GLU A 10 -13.79 2.26 -5.59
C GLU A 10 -13.24 3.11 -4.42
N LYS A 11 -13.64 2.79 -3.18
CA LYS A 11 -13.12 3.47 -1.98
C LYS A 11 -11.62 3.24 -1.81
N ILE A 12 -11.14 2.01 -2.00
CA ILE A 12 -9.70 1.68 -1.93
C ILE A 12 -8.94 2.48 -3.00
N SER A 13 -9.44 2.50 -4.24
CA SER A 13 -8.82 3.27 -5.33
C SER A 13 -8.75 4.77 -5.01
N LYS A 14 -9.83 5.36 -4.47
CA LYS A 14 -9.86 6.76 -4.04
C LYS A 14 -8.87 7.04 -2.92
N ALA A 15 -8.78 6.16 -1.93
CA ALA A 15 -7.84 6.30 -0.83
C ALA A 15 -6.38 6.24 -1.32
N LEU A 16 -6.07 5.31 -2.23
CA LEU A 16 -4.74 5.19 -2.83
C LEU A 16 -4.35 6.44 -3.63
N LYS A 17 -5.28 6.99 -4.43
CA LYS A 17 -5.05 8.24 -5.16
C LYS A 17 -4.79 9.41 -4.21
N SER A 18 -5.63 9.55 -3.18
CA SER A 18 -5.48 10.61 -2.17
C SER A 18 -4.15 10.51 -1.42
N ARG A 19 -3.71 9.29 -1.06
CA ARG A 19 -2.39 9.04 -0.46
C ARG A 19 -1.27 9.46 -1.42
N ALA A 20 -1.34 9.07 -2.69
CA ALA A 20 -0.31 9.42 -3.68
C ALA A 20 -0.18 10.94 -3.88
N GLU A 21 -1.30 11.67 -3.91
CA GLU A 21 -1.31 13.13 -3.98
C GLU A 21 -0.72 13.78 -2.73
N ALA A 22 -1.03 13.26 -1.54
CA ALA A 22 -0.46 13.74 -0.28
C ALA A 22 1.06 13.56 -0.25
N ILE A 23 1.57 12.40 -0.71
CA ILE A 23 3.01 12.13 -0.81
C ILE A 23 3.68 13.12 -1.77
N ARG A 24 3.09 13.37 -2.95
CA ARG A 24 3.63 14.35 -3.90
C ARG A 24 3.74 15.74 -3.30
N LYS A 25 2.69 16.22 -2.62
CA LYS A 25 2.71 17.54 -1.97
C LYS A 25 3.75 17.63 -0.86
N ALA A 26 3.89 16.58 -0.06
CA ALA A 26 4.91 16.53 0.99
C ALA A 26 6.33 16.54 0.40
N LEU A 27 6.54 15.83 -0.72
CA LEU A 27 7.80 15.81 -1.44
C LEU A 27 8.17 17.18 -2.01
N ASP A 28 7.21 17.87 -2.63
CA ASP A 28 7.40 19.22 -3.16
C ASP A 28 7.81 20.19 -2.04
N ALA A 29 7.10 20.16 -0.91
CA ALA A 29 7.43 20.98 0.26
C ALA A 29 8.80 20.64 0.86
N TYR A 30 9.18 19.36 0.91
CA TYR A 30 10.51 18.94 1.34
C TYR A 30 11.58 19.49 0.40
N ASN A 31 11.40 19.36 -0.91
CA ASN A 31 12.38 19.78 -1.91
C ASN A 31 12.62 21.29 -1.88
N GLU A 32 11.55 22.09 -1.74
CA GLU A 32 11.63 23.54 -1.51
C GLU A 32 12.49 23.86 -0.28
N LEU A 33 12.20 23.22 0.85
CA LEU A 33 12.94 23.43 2.10
C LEU A 33 14.40 22.94 2.03
N ALA A 34 14.64 21.82 1.33
CA ALA A 34 15.97 21.23 1.18
C ALA A 34 16.94 22.19 0.47
N LEU A 35 16.45 22.93 -0.52
CA LEU A 35 17.23 23.93 -1.25
C LEU A 35 17.55 25.17 -0.38
N LEU A 36 16.68 25.50 0.56
CA LEU A 36 16.85 26.65 1.47
C LEU A 36 17.77 26.36 2.67
N MET A 37 18.14 25.09 2.91
CA MET A 37 19.03 24.71 4.01
C MET A 37 20.48 25.16 3.76
N THR A 38 21.25 25.30 4.84
CA THR A 38 22.68 25.62 4.78
C THR A 38 23.49 24.54 5.51
N PRO A 39 24.20 23.64 4.80
CA PRO A 39 24.29 23.55 3.34
C PRO A 39 23.00 23.03 2.69
N PRO A 40 22.75 23.33 1.40
CA PRO A 40 21.62 22.79 0.66
C PRO A 40 21.63 21.25 0.70
N ARG A 41 20.46 20.65 0.93
CA ARG A 41 20.28 19.19 0.90
C ARG A 41 19.81 18.73 -0.48
N GLN A 42 20.05 17.46 -0.78
CA GLN A 42 19.58 16.88 -2.03
C GLN A 42 18.04 16.86 -2.08
N THR A 43 17.50 17.16 -3.26
CA THR A 43 16.09 16.95 -3.57
C THR A 43 15.83 15.48 -3.87
N LEU A 44 14.60 15.04 -3.62
CA LEU A 44 14.16 13.68 -3.83
C LEU A 44 13.13 13.64 -4.97
N THR A 45 13.22 12.60 -5.79
CA THR A 45 12.21 12.28 -6.80
C THR A 45 11.09 11.43 -6.20
N PHE A 46 9.93 11.41 -6.85
CA PHE A 46 8.80 10.59 -6.40
C PHE A 46 9.14 9.10 -6.34
N ASN A 47 9.92 8.60 -7.31
CA ASN A 47 10.36 7.20 -7.32
C ASN A 47 11.27 6.89 -6.13
N GLN A 48 12.24 7.76 -5.82
CA GLN A 48 13.11 7.58 -4.65
C GLN A 48 12.31 7.61 -3.34
N ALA A 49 11.35 8.52 -3.22
CA ALA A 49 10.47 8.58 -2.05
C ALA A 49 9.62 7.30 -1.93
N LEU A 50 9.12 6.77 -3.06
CA LEU A 50 8.36 5.53 -3.09
C LEU A 50 9.23 4.33 -2.72
N GLU A 51 10.44 4.23 -3.25
CA GLU A 51 11.41 3.17 -2.91
C GLU A 51 11.69 3.15 -1.40
N MET A 52 11.93 4.32 -0.79
CA MET A 52 12.13 4.44 0.66
C MET A 52 10.89 4.00 1.46
N VAL A 53 9.69 4.39 1.03
CA VAL A 53 8.43 3.99 1.68
C VAL A 53 8.15 2.51 1.50
N THR A 54 8.45 1.93 0.33
CA THR A 54 8.27 0.48 0.13
C THR A 54 9.14 -0.31 1.07
N ILE A 55 10.41 0.06 1.25
CA ILE A 55 11.30 -0.59 2.22
C ILE A 55 10.73 -0.47 3.64
N ALA A 56 10.22 0.70 4.02
CA ALA A 56 9.62 0.93 5.34
C ALA A 56 8.30 0.15 5.55
N ASP A 57 7.41 0.11 4.55
CA ASP A 57 6.14 -0.64 4.59
C ASP A 57 6.41 -2.16 4.63
N PHE A 58 7.49 -2.64 3.99
CA PHE A 58 7.92 -4.05 4.09
C PHE A 58 8.48 -4.40 5.47
N ASP A 59 9.27 -3.52 6.08
CA ASP A 59 9.75 -3.74 7.46
C ASP A 59 8.61 -3.69 8.48
N LEU A 60 7.64 -2.78 8.31
CA LEU A 60 6.42 -2.77 9.13
C LEU A 60 5.61 -4.07 8.95
N LEU A 61 5.43 -4.54 7.71
CA LEU A 61 4.74 -5.81 7.45
C LEU A 61 5.51 -7.01 8.02
N LYS A 62 6.84 -6.98 7.99
CA LYS A 62 7.71 -8.00 8.58
C LYS A 62 7.54 -8.09 10.10
N ASP A 63 7.44 -6.96 10.78
CA ASP A 63 7.22 -6.91 12.24
C ASP A 63 5.79 -7.25 12.65
N THR A 64 4.80 -7.10 11.75
CA THR A 64 3.41 -7.47 12.06
C THR A 64 3.12 -8.97 12.02
N GLN A 65 4.07 -9.82 11.62
CA GLN A 65 4.11 -11.31 11.62
C GLN A 65 2.78 -12.08 11.73
N ASN A 66 1.69 -11.60 11.14
CA ASN A 66 0.54 -12.40 10.80
C ASN A 66 0.86 -12.92 9.41
N ASN A 67 1.70 -13.95 9.35
CA ASN A 67 2.01 -14.59 8.08
C ASN A 67 0.68 -15.08 7.50
N VAL A 68 0.15 -14.34 6.53
CA VAL A 68 -1.18 -14.59 5.98
C VAL A 68 -1.21 -15.99 5.37
N ALA A 69 -0.06 -16.49 4.89
CA ALA A 69 0.09 -17.85 4.39
C ALA A 69 -0.06 -18.94 5.47
N GLU A 70 0.12 -18.62 6.75
CA GLU A 70 -0.09 -19.56 7.86
C GLU A 70 -1.54 -19.57 8.36
N MET A 71 -2.37 -18.62 7.92
CA MET A 71 -3.77 -18.57 8.31
C MET A 71 -4.54 -19.77 7.75
N VAL A 72 -5.44 -20.33 8.55
CA VAL A 72 -6.21 -21.53 8.18
C VAL A 72 -6.97 -21.31 6.87
N TRP A 73 -7.55 -20.13 6.65
CA TRP A 73 -8.26 -19.84 5.41
C TRP A 73 -7.36 -19.68 4.18
N ALA A 74 -6.04 -19.48 4.35
CA ALA A 74 -5.08 -19.30 3.27
C ALA A 74 -4.42 -20.61 2.80
N LYS A 75 -4.71 -21.74 3.46
CA LYS A 75 -4.24 -23.06 2.99
C LYS A 75 -5.05 -23.49 1.77
N GLU A 76 -4.36 -24.09 0.81
CA GLU A 76 -4.93 -24.54 -0.47
C GLU A 76 -6.20 -25.40 -0.28
N GLU A 77 -6.17 -26.34 0.66
CA GLU A 77 -7.29 -27.24 0.96
C GLU A 77 -8.56 -26.48 1.40
N HIS A 78 -8.38 -25.43 2.20
CA HIS A 78 -9.48 -24.60 2.68
C HIS A 78 -9.94 -23.63 1.61
N HIS A 79 -9.04 -23.18 0.74
CA HIS A 79 -9.35 -22.36 -0.43
C HIS A 79 -10.21 -23.13 -1.44
N GLU A 80 -9.86 -24.38 -1.74
CA GLU A 80 -10.64 -25.26 -2.63
C GLU A 80 -11.99 -25.65 -2.03
N ALA A 81 -12.04 -25.96 -0.73
CA ALA A 81 -13.31 -26.21 -0.03
C ALA A 81 -14.23 -24.96 -0.06
N MET A 82 -13.66 -23.77 0.17
CA MET A 82 -14.37 -22.49 0.09
C MET A 82 -14.88 -22.24 -1.34
N ARG A 83 -14.04 -22.47 -2.35
CA ARG A 83 -14.39 -22.33 -3.77
C ARG A 83 -15.55 -23.24 -4.16
N LEU A 84 -15.53 -24.50 -3.75
CA LEU A 84 -16.61 -25.47 -3.97
C LEU A 84 -17.90 -25.09 -3.23
N HIS A 85 -17.78 -24.67 -1.96
CA HIS A 85 -18.93 -24.31 -1.13
C HIS A 85 -19.66 -23.07 -1.66
N PHE A 86 -18.90 -22.05 -2.08
CA PHE A 86 -19.46 -20.80 -2.60
C PHE A 86 -19.67 -20.80 -4.13
N GLN A 87 -19.38 -21.91 -4.81
CA GLN A 87 -19.52 -22.08 -6.27
C GLN A 87 -18.84 -20.95 -7.06
N ILE A 88 -17.68 -20.52 -6.57
CA ILE A 88 -16.89 -19.47 -7.23
C ILE A 88 -16.09 -20.15 -8.35
N HIS A 89 -16.55 -19.98 -9.59
CA HIS A 89 -15.89 -20.54 -10.78
C HIS A 89 -14.65 -19.74 -11.18
#